data_AF-A0A6P7GKJ4-F1
#
_entry.id   AF-A0A6P7GKJ4-F1
#
_cell.length_a   1.000
_cell.length_b   1.000
_cell.length_c   1.000
_cell.angle_alpha   90.00
_cell.angle_beta   90.00
_cell.angle_gamma   90.00
#
_symmetry.space_group_name_H-M   'P 1'
#
loop_
_entity.id
_entity.type
_entity.pdbx_description
1 polymer ?
#
loop_
_entity_poly.entity_id
_entity_poly.type
_entity_poly.pdbx_seq_one_letter_code
_entity_poly.pdbx_strand_id
1 'polypeptide(L)'
;MTLMLRRNKLCSQFLVNLSHKESEIINKIHWLSINDLIKGYWKKKKSPCIAECYRELAEYKETLHTTPINLNYIFNIAQLKNLKRNFLRDYSNYPTRIRDVVFKADIKKLSSNAYQIYTDASKSTKGTACAIYDPQTNESKMFKLNANSSIYSAELIGILEALKYCQHLPNKKIYIFSDSKN
;
A
#
# COMPACT_ATOMS: atom_id res chain seq x y z
N MET A 1 2.83 1.34 18.84
CA MET A 1 4.01 1.67 18.00
C MET A 1 4.99 2.47 18.85
N THR A 2 6.26 2.08 18.95
CA THR A 2 7.24 2.77 19.81
C THR A 2 7.56 4.18 19.26
N LEU A 3 7.92 5.11 20.14
CA LEU A 3 8.22 6.51 19.79
C LEU A 3 9.33 6.62 18.72
N MET A 4 10.31 5.73 18.77
CA MET A 4 11.41 5.67 17.80
C MET A 4 10.91 5.33 16.40
N LEU A 5 10.10 4.28 16.25
CA LEU A 5 9.52 3.90 14.95
C LEU A 5 8.67 5.03 14.36
N ARG A 6 7.93 5.75 15.20
CA ARG A 6 7.15 6.91 14.76
C ARG A 6 8.05 8.05 14.26
N ARG A 7 9.15 8.35 14.98
CA ARG A 7 10.12 9.37 14.56
C ARG A 7 10.77 9.02 13.23
N ASN A 8 11.24 7.78 13.08
CA ASN A 8 11.85 7.31 11.83
C ASN A 8 10.87 7.41 10.67
N LYS A 9 9.62 6.93 10.84
CA LYS A 9 8.58 7.05 9.81
C LYS A 9 8.36 8.50 9.36
N LEU A 10 8.16 9.41 10.33
CA LEU A 10 7.91 10.82 10.01
C LEU A 10 9.13 11.47 9.34
N CYS A 11 10.33 11.11 9.78
CA CYS A 11 11.57 11.63 9.23
C CYS A 11 11.80 11.15 7.79
N SER A 12 11.64 9.85 7.52
CA SER A 12 11.75 9.30 6.16
C SER A 12 10.70 9.91 5.23
N GLN A 13 9.44 10.08 5.68
CA GLN A 13 8.40 10.74 4.89
C GLN A 13 8.74 12.21 4.57
N PHE A 14 9.27 12.95 5.55
CA PHE A 14 9.73 14.32 5.36
C PHE A 14 10.88 14.40 4.35
N LEU A 15 11.87 13.52 4.46
CA LEU A 15 13.03 13.47 3.58
C LEU A 15 12.65 13.11 2.14
N VAL A 16 11.78 12.12 1.94
CA VAL A 16 11.25 11.79 0.61
C VAL A 16 10.59 13.02 -0.01
N ASN A 17 9.70 13.69 0.74
CA ASN A 17 9.03 14.91 0.27
C ASN A 17 10.01 16.07 -0.05
N LEU A 18 11.11 16.20 0.70
CA LEU A 18 12.14 17.20 0.42
C LEU A 18 12.97 16.88 -0.83
N SER A 19 13.31 15.60 -1.03
CA SER A 19 14.08 15.14 -2.20
C SER A 19 13.38 15.45 -3.52
N HIS A 20 12.03 15.51 -3.51
CA HIS A 20 11.24 15.91 -4.67
C HIS A 20 11.37 17.39 -5.06
N LYS A 21 11.68 18.28 -4.11
CA LYS A 21 11.56 19.73 -4.29
C LYS A 21 12.90 20.43 -4.60
N GLU A 22 13.96 19.69 -4.93
CA GLU A 22 15.34 20.21 -5.09
C GLU A 22 15.67 21.29 -4.03
N SER A 23 15.53 20.92 -2.76
CA SER A 23 15.66 21.88 -1.66
C SER A 23 17.11 22.02 -1.20
N GLU A 24 17.59 23.25 -1.00
CA GLU A 24 18.88 23.53 -0.33
C GLU A 24 18.99 22.82 1.04
N ILE A 25 17.86 22.56 1.68
CA ILE A 25 17.77 21.81 2.95
C ILE A 25 18.30 20.39 2.79
N ILE A 26 18.07 19.72 1.64
CA ILE A 26 18.57 18.36 1.42
C ILE A 26 20.10 18.32 1.40
N ASN A 27 20.74 19.36 0.87
CA ASN A 27 22.19 19.48 0.85
C ASN A 27 22.74 19.72 2.26
N LYS A 28 22.05 20.51 3.09
CA LYS A 28 22.42 20.70 4.50
C LYS A 28 22.30 19.39 5.28
N ILE A 29 21.26 18.61 5.03
CA ILE A 29 21.07 17.29 5.65
C ILE A 29 22.13 16.30 5.18
N HIS A 30 22.49 16.32 3.90
CA HIS A 30 23.59 15.54 3.35
C HIS A 30 24.91 15.82 4.11
N TRP A 31 25.29 17.10 4.24
CA TRP A 31 26.48 17.48 4.98
C TRP A 31 26.39 17.13 6.47
N LEU A 32 25.22 17.26 7.10
CA LEU A 32 25.01 16.80 8.47
C LEU A 32 25.27 15.30 8.60
N SER A 33 24.77 14.49 7.66
CA SER A 33 24.93 13.03 7.67
C SER A 33 26.39 12.60 7.54
N ILE A 34 27.20 13.34 6.78
CA ILE A 34 28.65 13.14 6.66
C ILE A 34 29.35 13.54 7.97
N ASN A 35 29.04 14.73 8.49
CA ASN A 35 29.67 15.22 9.71
C ASN A 35 29.39 14.33 10.92
N ASP A 36 28.18 13.78 11.01
CA ASP A 36 27.76 12.81 12.02
C ASP A 36 28.67 11.57 12.05
N LEU A 37 29.13 11.09 10.90
CA LEU A 37 30.02 9.93 10.80
C LEU A 37 31.49 10.26 11.08
N ILE A 38 31.96 11.43 10.63
CA ILE A 38 33.40 11.72 10.54
C ILE A 38 33.91 12.56 11.73
N LYS A 39 33.13 13.52 12.22
CA LYS A 39 33.63 14.45 13.26
C LYS A 39 33.58 13.82 14.65
N GLY A 40 34.68 13.96 15.39
CA GLY A 40 34.83 13.42 16.74
C GLY A 40 33.79 13.92 17.75
N TYR A 41 33.22 15.11 17.53
CA TYR A 41 32.09 15.63 18.32
C TYR A 41 30.88 14.69 18.30
N TRP A 42 30.55 14.12 17.15
CA TRP A 42 29.37 13.28 16.96
C TRP A 42 29.59 11.84 17.42
N LYS A 43 30.82 11.33 17.42
CA LYS A 43 31.17 9.99 17.95
C LYS A 43 30.75 9.78 19.40
N LYS A 44 30.65 10.85 20.20
CA LYS A 44 30.26 10.81 21.62
C LYS A 44 28.76 11.03 21.85
N LYS A 45 27.98 11.24 20.78
CA LYS A 45 26.56 11.57 20.84
C LYS A 45 25.75 10.54 20.06
N LYS A 46 24.46 10.43 20.41
CA LYS A 46 23.52 9.68 19.56
C LYS A 46 23.36 10.43 18.24
N SER A 47 23.44 9.69 17.13
CA SER A 47 23.26 10.26 15.80
C SER A 47 21.88 10.91 15.66
N PRO A 48 21.79 12.07 14.98
CA PRO A 48 20.50 12.68 14.68
C PRO A 48 19.65 11.72 13.83
N CYS A 49 18.38 11.53 14.22
CA CYS A 49 17.44 10.68 13.48
C CYS A 49 17.36 11.05 11.99
N ILE A 50 17.44 12.34 11.66
CA ILE A 50 17.43 12.81 10.26
C ILE A 50 18.69 12.43 9.47
N ALA A 51 19.84 12.34 10.13
CA ALA A 51 21.07 11.88 9.50
C ALA A 51 21.05 10.37 9.26
N GLU A 52 20.55 9.60 10.23
CA GLU A 52 20.32 8.15 10.09
C GLU A 52 19.35 7.85 8.94
N CYS A 53 18.15 8.44 8.98
CA CYS A 53 17.13 8.23 7.94
C CYS A 53 17.59 8.70 6.56
N TYR A 54 18.42 9.75 6.47
CA TYR A 54 18.98 10.19 5.19
C TYR A 54 19.93 9.15 4.59
N ARG A 55 20.78 8.52 5.42
CA ARG A 55 21.68 7.45 4.96
C ARG A 55 20.90 6.22 4.49
N GLU A 56 19.87 5.82 5.25
CA GLU A 56 18.96 4.74 4.83
C GLU A 56 18.28 5.06 3.49
N LEU A 57 17.79 6.30 3.32
CA LEU A 57 17.16 6.72 2.06
C LEU A 57 18.13 6.80 0.88
N ALA A 58 19.41 7.04 1.13
CA ALA A 58 20.42 7.11 0.08
C ALA A 58 20.55 5.79 -0.69
N GLU A 59 20.30 4.65 -0.04
CA GLU A 59 20.25 3.33 -0.69
C GLU A 59 19.17 3.23 -1.77
N TYR A 60 18.09 4.00 -1.62
CA TYR A 60 16.96 4.00 -2.54
C TYR A 60 17.03 5.12 -3.57
N LYS A 61 18.09 5.96 -3.58
CA LYS A 61 18.18 7.18 -4.40
C LYS A 61 17.92 6.93 -5.90
N GLU A 62 18.41 5.82 -6.44
CA GLU A 62 18.22 5.47 -7.85
C GLU A 62 16.79 4.96 -8.17
N THR A 63 16.11 4.39 -7.16
CA THR A 63 14.74 3.85 -7.30
C THR A 63 13.66 4.83 -6.86
N LEU A 64 14.04 5.89 -6.15
CA LEU A 64 13.15 6.95 -5.70
C LEU A 64 12.73 7.76 -6.91
N HIS A 65 11.51 7.50 -7.38
CA HIS A 65 10.93 8.24 -8.49
C HIS A 65 10.74 9.70 -8.07
N THR A 66 11.47 10.63 -8.67
CA THR A 66 11.26 12.06 -8.49
C THR A 66 10.20 12.56 -9.48
N THR A 67 9.11 13.10 -8.97
CA THR A 67 8.09 13.80 -9.78
C THR A 67 7.92 15.22 -9.25
N PRO A 68 7.68 16.22 -10.14
CA PRO A 68 7.32 17.57 -9.73
C PRO A 68 5.91 17.64 -9.10
N ILE A 69 5.11 16.58 -9.25
CA ILE A 69 3.76 16.49 -8.70
C ILE A 69 3.83 16.15 -7.22
N ASN A 70 3.11 16.89 -6.38
CA ASN A 70 2.97 16.58 -4.97
C ASN A 70 2.27 15.21 -4.81
N LEU A 71 2.99 14.21 -4.30
CA LEU A 71 2.45 12.86 -4.05
C LEU A 71 1.44 12.83 -2.89
N ASN A 72 1.27 13.94 -2.16
CA ASN A 72 0.21 14.03 -1.16
C ASN A 72 -1.14 14.25 -1.86
N TYR A 73 -1.91 13.17 -1.95
CA TYR A 73 -3.29 13.23 -2.39
C TYR A 73 -4.17 13.76 -1.26
N ILE A 74 -4.55 15.05 -1.35
CA ILE A 74 -5.52 15.65 -0.44
C ILE A 74 -6.91 15.36 -1.00
N PHE A 75 -7.61 14.41 -0.38
CA PHE A 75 -8.97 14.05 -0.76
C PHE A 75 -9.99 14.74 0.15
N ASN A 76 -11.03 15.32 -0.44
CA ASN A 76 -12.14 15.85 0.34
C ASN A 76 -13.08 14.71 0.76
N ILE A 77 -13.04 14.34 2.04
CA ILE A 77 -13.89 13.29 2.63
C ILE A 77 -15.38 13.52 2.34
N ALA A 78 -15.85 14.76 2.20
CA ALA A 78 -17.25 15.07 1.91
C ALA A 78 -17.72 14.55 0.54
N GLN A 79 -16.80 14.22 -0.37
CA GLN A 79 -17.11 13.66 -1.69
C GLN A 79 -17.21 12.13 -1.70
N LEU A 80 -17.01 11.45 -0.56
CA LEU A 80 -17.27 10.02 -0.47
C LEU A 80 -18.77 9.76 -0.68
N LYS A 81 -19.13 9.26 -1.86
CA LYS A 81 -20.38 8.52 -2.05
C LYS A 81 -20.41 7.36 -1.04
N ASN A 82 -21.60 7.01 -0.57
CA ASN A 82 -21.82 5.90 0.38
C ASN A 82 -21.30 4.55 -0.18
N LEU A 83 -20.02 4.28 0.00
CA LEU A 83 -19.42 2.98 -0.30
C LEU A 83 -19.87 2.01 0.80
N LYS A 84 -20.78 1.10 0.46
CA LYS A 84 -21.28 0.13 1.43
C LYS A 84 -20.25 -0.99 1.60
N ARG A 85 -19.48 -0.94 2.68
CA ARG A 85 -18.59 -2.02 3.11
C ARG A 85 -19.39 -3.06 3.90
N ASN A 86 -19.29 -4.32 3.53
CA ASN A 86 -19.87 -5.43 4.30
C ASN A 86 -18.73 -6.37 4.71
N PHE A 87 -18.71 -6.77 5.98
CA PHE A 87 -17.78 -7.77 6.46
C PHE A 87 -18.48 -9.14 6.47
N LEU A 88 -17.83 -10.12 5.85
CA LEU A 88 -18.24 -11.51 5.96
C LEU A 88 -17.81 -12.08 7.32
N ARG A 89 -18.45 -13.18 7.73
CA ARG A 89 -18.10 -13.88 8.96
C ARG A 89 -16.69 -14.45 8.89
N ASP A 90 -16.09 -14.72 10.04
CA ASP A 90 -14.82 -15.43 10.11
C ASP A 90 -15.04 -16.93 9.84
N TYR A 91 -14.57 -17.38 8.67
CA TYR A 91 -14.70 -18.75 8.22
C TYR A 91 -13.64 -19.70 8.81
N SER A 92 -12.61 -19.17 9.48
CA SER A 92 -11.55 -19.98 10.10
C SER A 92 -12.08 -20.89 11.22
N ASN A 93 -13.16 -20.47 11.88
CA ASN A 93 -13.83 -21.19 12.97
C ASN A 93 -14.63 -22.42 12.52
N TYR A 94 -14.83 -22.59 11.21
CA TYR A 94 -15.58 -23.73 10.66
C TYR A 94 -14.62 -24.85 10.21
N PRO A 95 -14.99 -26.13 10.38
CA PRO A 95 -14.28 -27.26 9.80
C PRO A 95 -14.07 -27.08 8.29
N THR A 96 -12.89 -27.47 7.79
CA THR A 96 -12.49 -27.30 6.38
C THR A 96 -13.54 -27.84 5.40
N ARG A 97 -14.18 -28.96 5.73
CA ARG A 97 -15.21 -29.60 4.88
C ARG A 97 -16.47 -28.74 4.65
N ILE A 98 -16.81 -27.87 5.59
CA ILE A 98 -18.02 -27.03 5.48
C ILE A 98 -17.69 -25.56 5.18
N ARG A 99 -16.43 -25.15 5.30
CA ARG A 99 -15.98 -23.77 5.11
C ARG A 99 -16.43 -23.22 3.75
N ASP A 100 -16.13 -23.96 2.68
CA ASP A 100 -16.47 -23.56 1.32
C ASP A 100 -17.97 -23.51 1.09
N VAL A 101 -18.72 -24.42 1.71
CA VAL A 101 -20.18 -24.48 1.60
C VAL A 101 -20.80 -23.23 2.25
N VAL A 102 -20.37 -22.88 3.45
CA VAL A 102 -20.86 -21.71 4.17
C VAL A 102 -20.46 -20.42 3.45
N PHE A 103 -19.21 -20.31 2.98
CA PHE A 103 -18.75 -19.17 2.20
C PHE A 103 -19.59 -18.97 0.93
N LYS A 104 -19.76 -20.04 0.12
CA LYS A 104 -20.56 -19.97 -1.11
C LYS A 104 -22.02 -19.59 -0.81
N ALA A 105 -22.59 -20.07 0.29
CA ALA A 105 -23.94 -19.71 0.71
C ALA A 105 -24.07 -18.21 1.07
N ASP A 106 -23.12 -17.67 1.83
CA ASP A 106 -23.10 -16.25 2.20
C ASP A 106 -22.87 -15.34 0.99
N ILE A 107 -21.94 -15.71 0.10
CA ILE A 107 -21.71 -14.99 -1.17
C ILE A 107 -22.99 -14.98 -2.00
N LYS A 108 -23.61 -16.14 -2.22
CA LYS A 108 -24.86 -16.25 -2.98
C LYS A 108 -25.98 -15.39 -2.39
N LYS A 109 -26.06 -15.28 -1.06
CA LYS A 109 -27.03 -14.42 -0.38
C LYS A 109 -26.73 -12.92 -0.56
N LEU A 110 -25.46 -12.52 -0.54
CA LEU A 110 -25.04 -11.12 -0.60
C LEU A 110 -25.07 -10.54 -2.03
N SER A 111 -24.60 -11.34 -3.00
CA SER A 111 -24.40 -10.96 -4.39
C SER A 111 -25.35 -11.67 -5.34
N SER A 112 -26.55 -12.07 -4.89
CA SER A 112 -27.58 -12.62 -5.77
C SER A 112 -27.82 -11.66 -6.94
N ASN A 113 -27.49 -12.09 -8.16
CA ASN A 113 -27.57 -11.32 -9.41
C ASN A 113 -26.62 -10.11 -9.53
N ALA A 114 -25.57 -10.02 -8.71
CA ALA A 114 -24.53 -9.01 -8.87
C ALA A 114 -23.25 -9.60 -9.46
N TYR A 115 -22.52 -8.77 -10.20
CA TYR A 115 -21.20 -9.15 -10.72
C TYR A 115 -20.21 -9.24 -9.57
N GLN A 116 -19.25 -10.15 -9.65
CA GLN A 116 -18.33 -10.47 -8.56
C GLN A 116 -16.91 -10.36 -9.09
N ILE A 117 -16.07 -9.57 -8.44
CA ILE A 117 -14.65 -9.49 -8.73
C ILE A 117 -13.90 -9.82 -7.44
N TYR A 118 -12.86 -10.61 -7.55
CA TYR A 118 -12.02 -11.00 -6.44
C TYR A 118 -10.65 -10.36 -6.60
N THR A 119 -10.08 -9.87 -5.51
CA THR A 119 -8.74 -9.29 -5.49
C THR A 119 -7.91 -9.99 -4.44
N ASP A 120 -6.64 -10.16 -4.74
CA ASP A 120 -5.65 -10.70 -3.81
C ASP A 120 -4.32 -9.99 -4.06
N ALA A 121 -3.49 -9.89 -3.03
CA ALA A 121 -2.14 -9.38 -3.15
C ALA A 121 -1.13 -10.25 -2.40
N SER A 122 0.07 -10.30 -2.95
CA SER A 122 1.14 -11.11 -2.38
C SER A 122 2.43 -10.31 -2.32
N LYS A 123 3.16 -10.49 -1.22
CA LYS A 123 4.51 -9.99 -1.04
C LYS A 123 5.42 -11.13 -0.62
N SER A 124 6.52 -11.27 -1.35
CA SER A 124 7.58 -12.24 -1.07
C SER A 124 8.95 -11.56 -1.16
N THR A 125 10.01 -12.31 -0.87
CA THR A 125 11.40 -11.86 -1.10
C THR A 125 11.69 -11.57 -2.57
N LYS A 126 10.93 -12.18 -3.51
CA LYS A 126 11.11 -12.00 -4.96
C LYS A 126 10.37 -10.78 -5.52
N GLY A 127 9.50 -10.16 -4.73
CA GLY A 127 8.74 -8.97 -5.12
C GLY A 127 7.31 -8.96 -4.60
N THR A 128 6.59 -7.95 -5.06
CA THR A 128 5.21 -7.64 -4.64
C THR A 128 4.32 -7.61 -5.89
N ALA A 129 3.13 -8.19 -5.80
CA ALA A 129 2.16 -8.21 -6.89
C ALA A 129 0.73 -8.18 -6.34
N CYS A 130 -0.21 -7.75 -7.17
CA CYS A 130 -1.64 -7.94 -6.92
C CYS A 130 -2.30 -8.58 -8.13
N ALA A 131 -3.46 -9.19 -7.91
CA ALA A 131 -4.23 -9.83 -8.95
C ALA A 131 -5.72 -9.53 -8.80
N ILE A 132 -6.41 -9.59 -9.94
CA ILE A 132 -7.86 -9.62 -10.00
C ILE A 132 -8.30 -10.93 -10.67
N TYR A 133 -9.42 -11.46 -10.21
CA TYR A 133 -10.09 -12.62 -10.80
C TYR A 133 -11.57 -12.32 -11.03
N ASP A 134 -12.00 -12.60 -12.24
CA ASP A 134 -13.39 -12.53 -12.70
C ASP A 134 -13.89 -13.95 -12.98
N PRO A 135 -14.73 -14.53 -12.11
CA PRO A 135 -15.27 -15.87 -12.32
C PRO A 135 -16.36 -15.94 -13.41
N GLN A 136 -16.96 -14.81 -13.81
CA GLN A 136 -17.99 -14.79 -14.85
C GLN A 136 -17.38 -14.97 -16.24
N THR A 137 -16.21 -14.37 -16.47
CA THR A 137 -15.45 -14.51 -17.74
C THR A 137 -14.32 -15.52 -17.64
N ASN A 138 -14.03 -16.00 -16.43
CA ASN A 138 -12.86 -16.82 -16.09
C ASN A 138 -11.53 -16.12 -16.45
N GLU A 139 -11.52 -14.79 -16.42
CA GLU A 139 -10.32 -13.98 -16.63
C GLU A 139 -9.57 -13.74 -15.32
N SER A 140 -8.24 -13.74 -15.42
CA SER A 140 -7.36 -13.29 -14.34
C SER A 140 -6.35 -12.31 -14.88
N LYS A 141 -6.06 -11.27 -14.12
CA LYS A 141 -5.00 -10.30 -14.44
C LYS A 141 -4.11 -10.12 -13.23
N MET A 142 -2.80 -10.17 -13.47
CA MET A 142 -1.78 -9.97 -12.45
C MET A 142 -0.96 -8.73 -12.78
N PHE A 143 -0.71 -7.92 -11.75
CA PHE A 143 0.02 -6.67 -11.85
C PHE A 143 1.26 -6.75 -10.95
N LYS A 144 2.44 -6.68 -11.57
CA LYS A 144 3.71 -6.65 -10.84
C LYS A 144 3.93 -5.23 -10.30
N LEU A 145 4.21 -5.13 -9.01
CA LEU A 145 4.46 -3.86 -8.33
C LEU A 145 5.95 -3.71 -8.02
N ASN A 146 6.34 -2.52 -7.58
CA ASN A 146 7.68 -2.29 -7.08
C ASN A 146 7.95 -3.25 -5.89
N ALA A 147 9.15 -3.85 -5.84
CA ALA A 147 9.52 -4.78 -4.76
C ALA A 147 9.46 -4.12 -3.37
N ASN A 148 9.66 -2.80 -3.30
CA ASN A 148 9.58 -2.02 -2.08
C ASN A 148 8.13 -1.72 -1.66
N SER A 149 7.12 -1.97 -2.52
CA SER A 149 5.72 -1.80 -2.15
C SER A 149 5.36 -2.67 -0.96
N SER A 150 4.62 -2.10 -0.01
CA SER A 150 4.09 -2.85 1.13
C SER A 150 2.93 -3.75 0.70
N ILE A 151 2.64 -4.78 1.50
CA ILE A 151 1.45 -5.61 1.27
C ILE A 151 0.17 -4.76 1.28
N TYR A 152 0.07 -3.79 2.20
CA TYR A 152 -1.06 -2.85 2.26
C TYR A 152 -1.23 -2.05 0.97
N SER A 153 -0.14 -1.56 0.39
CA SER A 153 -0.17 -0.85 -0.89
C SER A 153 -0.61 -1.77 -2.02
N ALA A 154 -0.15 -3.03 -2.01
CA ALA A 154 -0.52 -4.00 -3.01
C ALA A 154 -2.02 -4.34 -2.97
N GLU A 155 -2.60 -4.52 -1.77
CA GLU A 155 -4.03 -4.72 -1.58
C GLU A 155 -4.86 -3.54 -2.14
N LEU A 156 -4.48 -2.31 -1.79
CA LEU A 156 -5.17 -1.11 -2.26
C LEU A 156 -5.07 -0.94 -3.78
N ILE A 157 -3.91 -1.26 -4.35
CA ILE A 157 -3.72 -1.25 -5.81
C ILE A 157 -4.56 -2.37 -6.46
N GLY A 158 -4.65 -3.55 -5.85
CA GLY A 158 -5.55 -4.62 -6.31
C GLY A 158 -7.00 -4.16 -6.40
N ILE A 159 -7.51 -3.49 -5.37
CA ILE A 159 -8.85 -2.87 -5.37
C ILE A 159 -8.96 -1.80 -6.46
N LEU A 160 -7.94 -0.95 -6.64
CA LEU A 160 -7.93 0.06 -7.70
C LEU A 160 -7.99 -0.56 -9.10
N GLU A 161 -7.21 -1.60 -9.37
CA GLU A 161 -7.22 -2.30 -10.66
C GLU A 161 -8.55 -3.02 -10.89
N ALA A 162 -9.17 -3.58 -9.84
CA ALA A 162 -10.54 -4.11 -9.92
C ALA A 162 -11.55 -3.02 -10.27
N LEU A 163 -11.46 -1.83 -9.66
CA LEU A 163 -12.33 -0.70 -10.00
C LEU A 163 -12.17 -0.27 -11.46
N LYS A 164 -10.93 -0.17 -11.96
CA LYS A 164 -10.66 0.13 -13.38
C LYS A 164 -11.23 -0.94 -14.30
N TYR A 165 -11.05 -2.22 -13.97
CA TYR A 165 -11.64 -3.32 -14.72
C TYR A 165 -13.17 -3.19 -14.78
N CYS A 166 -13.80 -2.89 -13.65
CA CYS A 166 -15.24 -2.73 -13.53
C CYS A 166 -15.83 -1.57 -14.36
N GLN A 167 -15.05 -0.53 -14.66
CA GLN A 167 -15.51 0.60 -15.48
C GLN A 167 -15.90 0.19 -16.90
N HIS A 168 -15.37 -0.93 -17.39
CA HIS A 168 -15.64 -1.45 -18.72
C HIS A 168 -16.77 -2.49 -18.74
N LEU A 169 -17.33 -2.85 -17.58
CA LEU A 169 -18.40 -3.84 -17.49
C LEU A 169 -19.78 -3.18 -17.60
N PRO A 170 -20.75 -3.79 -18.31
CA PRO A 170 -22.10 -3.25 -18.47
C PRO A 170 -22.97 -3.36 -17.19
N ASN A 171 -22.45 -3.99 -16.13
CA ASN A 171 -23.22 -4.35 -14.94
C ASN A 171 -23.47 -3.17 -14.00
N LYS A 172 -24.73 -2.99 -13.58
CA LYS A 172 -25.13 -1.92 -12.66
C LYS A 172 -24.74 -2.16 -11.20
N LYS A 173 -24.48 -3.42 -10.82
CA LYS A 173 -24.16 -3.80 -9.43
C LYS A 173 -23.00 -4.79 -9.42
N ILE A 174 -21.89 -4.37 -8.83
CA ILE A 174 -20.65 -5.12 -8.76
C ILE A 174 -20.21 -5.17 -7.30
N TYR A 175 -19.80 -6.35 -6.84
CA TYR A 175 -19.14 -6.57 -5.56
C TYR A 175 -17.68 -6.90 -5.80
N ILE A 176 -16.80 -6.19 -5.11
CA ILE A 176 -15.36 -6.48 -5.05
C ILE A 176 -15.11 -7.17 -3.71
N PHE A 177 -14.52 -8.37 -3.76
CA PHE A 177 -14.14 -9.16 -2.61
C PHE A 177 -12.63 -9.08 -2.41
N SER A 178 -12.22 -8.72 -1.20
CA SER A 178 -10.84 -8.71 -0.74
C SER A 178 -10.81 -9.34 0.65
N ASP A 179 -9.75 -10.07 0.96
CA ASP A 179 -9.46 -10.62 2.29
C ASP A 179 -8.81 -9.57 3.22
N SER A 180 -8.39 -8.43 2.65
CA SER A 180 -7.83 -7.31 3.39
C SER A 180 -8.87 -6.60 4.24
N LYS A 181 -8.59 -6.48 5.54
CA LYS A 181 -9.42 -5.76 6.52
C LYS A 181 -9.17 -4.23 6.56
N ASN A 182 -8.46 -3.68 5.57
CA ASN A 182 -8.00 -2.28 5.50
C ASN A 182 -9.07 -1.22 5.80
#